data_AF-A0A518V9A9-F1
#
_entry.id   AF-A0A518V9A9-F1
#
_cell.length_a   1.000
_cell.length_b   1.000
_cell.length_c   1.000
_cell.angle_alpha   90.00
_cell.angle_beta   90.00
_cell.angle_gamma   90.00
#
_symmetry.space_group_name_H-M   'P 1'
#
loop_
_entity.id
_entity.type
_entity.pdbx_description
1 polymer ?
#
loop_
_entity_poly.entity_id
_entity_poly.type
_entity_poly.pdbx_seq_one_letter_code
_entity_poly.pdbx_strand_id
1 'polypeptide(L)'
;MERNLHEDLEICNTATEGAWNADRVEWPGNENLRHWVMTHEDGLACAVSYEDARFIAEARDGWPHAIERALSAEADVERLRKIIDRIYAYVQEKWEEEPEREAQIAYCRVLFEIERSEREEVSLDDKA
;
A
#
# COMPACT_ATOMS: atom_id res chain seq x y z
N MET A 1 4.72 -18.15 4.55
CA MET A 1 5.98 -17.54 5.02
C MET A 1 5.81 -16.04 4.84
N GLU A 2 6.02 -15.26 5.89
CA GLU A 2 6.02 -13.79 5.78
C GLU A 2 7.27 -13.36 5.01
N ARG A 3 7.13 -12.43 4.06
CA ARG A 3 8.25 -11.98 3.22
C ARG A 3 8.89 -10.74 3.84
N ASN A 4 10.21 -10.63 3.72
CA ASN A 4 10.95 -9.42 4.12
C ASN A 4 11.06 -8.48 2.91
N LEU A 5 10.34 -7.35 2.95
CA LEU A 5 10.30 -6.38 1.85
C LEU A 5 11.66 -5.74 1.54
N HIS A 6 12.54 -5.59 2.54
CA HIS A 6 13.88 -5.05 2.30
C HIS A 6 14.75 -6.04 1.51
N GLU A 7 14.71 -7.32 1.89
CA GLU A 7 15.41 -8.39 1.17
C GLU A 7 14.82 -8.58 -0.23
N ASP A 8 13.50 -8.52 -0.37
CA ASP A 8 12.83 -8.60 -1.67
C ASP A 8 13.24 -7.45 -2.60
N LEU A 9 13.35 -6.22 -2.07
CA LEU A 9 13.81 -5.06 -2.84
C LEU A 9 15.27 -5.19 -3.25
N GLU A 10 16.13 -5.69 -2.35
CA GLU A 10 17.54 -5.95 -2.66
C GLU A 10 17.70 -6.98 -3.79
N ILE A 11 16.91 -8.06 -3.77
CA ILE A 11 16.86 -9.03 -4.86
C ILE A 11 16.47 -8.34 -6.18
N CYS A 12 15.43 -7.52 -6.16
CA CYS A 12 14.98 -6.80 -7.36
C CYS A 12 16.06 -5.86 -7.91
N ASN A 13 16.76 -5.15 -7.04
CA ASN A 13 17.80 -4.19 -7.43
C ASN A 13 19.11 -4.85 -7.86
N THR A 14 19.39 -6.07 -7.39
CA THR A 14 20.57 -6.84 -7.81
C THR A 14 20.37 -7.53 -9.16
N ALA A 15 19.12 -7.74 -9.57
CA ALA A 15 18.82 -8.29 -10.90
C ALA A 15 19.30 -7.36 -12.02
N THR A 16 19.63 -7.93 -13.18
CA THR A 16 20.16 -7.21 -14.35
C THR A 16 19.44 -5.89 -14.60
N GLU A 17 20.21 -4.82 -14.74
CA GLU A 17 19.71 -3.48 -14.96
C GLU A 17 19.11 -3.30 -16.37
N GLY A 18 18.33 -2.23 -16.52
CA GLY A 18 17.71 -1.86 -17.79
C GLY A 18 16.35 -2.51 -18.02
N ALA A 19 15.70 -2.08 -19.11
CA ALA A 19 14.38 -2.56 -19.49
C ALA A 19 14.44 -4.02 -19.96
N TRP A 20 13.58 -4.86 -19.38
CA TRP A 20 13.43 -6.25 -19.78
C TRP A 20 12.28 -6.34 -20.78
N ASN A 21 12.44 -7.19 -21.79
CA ASN A 21 11.46 -7.37 -22.86
C ASN A 21 11.14 -8.86 -23.00
N ALA A 22 9.87 -9.16 -23.24
CA ALA A 22 9.42 -10.50 -23.61
C ALA A 22 9.37 -10.63 -25.12
N ASP A 23 10.09 -11.60 -25.67
CA ASP A 23 10.09 -11.87 -27.10
C ASP A 23 8.87 -12.73 -27.50
N ARG A 24 8.21 -12.30 -28.57
CA ARG A 24 7.10 -13.03 -29.18
C ARG A 24 7.59 -14.12 -30.14
N VAL A 25 8.84 -14.07 -30.57
CA VAL A 25 9.43 -15.07 -31.43
C VAL A 25 9.70 -16.34 -30.61
N GLU A 26 9.10 -17.45 -31.03
CA GLU A 26 9.34 -18.75 -30.41
C GLU A 26 10.70 -19.30 -30.85
N TRP A 27 11.50 -19.79 -29.90
CA TRP A 27 12.74 -20.50 -30.24
C TRP A 27 12.42 -21.90 -30.76
N PRO A 28 12.80 -22.26 -32.00
CA PRO A 28 12.59 -23.61 -32.51
C PRO A 28 13.49 -24.61 -31.76
N GLY A 29 12.90 -25.70 -31.28
CA GLY A 29 13.64 -26.85 -30.76
C GLY A 29 13.48 -27.15 -29.26
N ASN A 30 12.69 -26.36 -28.52
CA ASN A 30 12.31 -26.70 -27.14
C ASN A 30 10.83 -26.37 -26.87
N GLU A 31 9.98 -27.39 -26.84
CA GLU A 31 8.53 -27.23 -26.61
C GLU A 31 8.18 -26.60 -25.26
N ASN A 32 9.09 -26.69 -24.27
CA ASN A 32 8.86 -26.20 -22.92
C ASN A 32 9.49 -24.83 -22.64
N LEU A 33 10.39 -24.33 -23.49
CA LEU A 33 11.09 -23.05 -23.27
C LEU A 33 11.13 -22.28 -24.60
N ARG A 34 10.01 -21.60 -24.88
CA ARG A 34 9.74 -21.03 -26.20
C ARG A 34 9.94 -19.52 -26.25
N HIS A 35 9.68 -18.80 -25.16
CA HIS A 35 9.68 -17.34 -25.14
C HIS A 35 10.80 -16.79 -24.27
N TRP A 36 11.56 -15.83 -24.79
CA TRP A 36 12.69 -15.24 -24.07
C TRP A 36 12.29 -13.99 -23.29
N VAL A 37 12.94 -13.80 -22.15
CA VAL A 37 13.05 -12.52 -21.45
C VAL A 37 14.46 -12.02 -21.68
N MET A 38 14.61 -10.79 -22.14
CA MET A 38 15.91 -10.25 -22.56
C MET A 38 16.04 -8.76 -22.29
N THR A 39 17.27 -8.29 -22.18
CA THR A 39 17.59 -6.86 -22.35
C THR A 39 17.83 -6.56 -23.83
N HIS A 40 18.28 -5.34 -24.15
CA HIS A 40 18.81 -5.00 -25.48
C HIS A 40 20.02 -5.88 -25.88
N GLU A 41 20.78 -6.40 -24.90
CA GLU A 41 22.10 -7.02 -25.15
C GLU A 41 22.10 -8.52 -24.87
N ASP A 42 21.32 -8.98 -23.88
CA ASP A 42 21.45 -10.33 -23.34
C ASP A 42 20.10 -11.03 -23.14
N GLY A 43 20.09 -12.35 -23.32
CA GLY A 43 19.00 -13.22 -22.88
C GLY A 43 19.10 -13.49 -21.38
N LEU A 44 18.02 -13.22 -20.64
CA LEU A 44 17.97 -13.28 -19.18
C LEU A 44 17.26 -14.54 -18.66
N ALA A 45 16.16 -14.92 -19.31
CA ALA A 45 15.37 -16.09 -18.94
C ALA A 45 14.59 -16.60 -20.16
N CYS A 46 13.99 -17.78 -20.03
CA CYS A 46 13.01 -18.28 -20.99
C CYS A 46 11.82 -18.90 -20.27
N ALA A 47 10.65 -18.81 -20.89
CA ALA A 47 9.38 -19.27 -20.36
C ALA A 47 8.60 -20.12 -21.37
N VAL A 48 7.64 -20.87 -20.86
CA VAL A 48 6.80 -21.79 -21.64
C VAL A 48 5.85 -21.03 -22.57
N SER A 49 5.32 -19.91 -22.09
CA SER A 49 4.38 -19.04 -22.78
C SER A 49 4.90 -17.59 -22.85
N TYR A 50 4.39 -16.84 -23.82
CA TYR A 50 4.69 -15.41 -23.93
C TYR A 50 4.16 -14.66 -22.70
N GLU A 51 3.02 -15.09 -22.17
CA GLU A 51 2.38 -14.51 -20.99
C GLU A 51 3.30 -14.59 -19.77
N ASP A 52 3.98 -15.72 -19.58
CA ASP A 52 4.94 -15.92 -18.49
C ASP A 52 6.19 -15.05 -18.69
N ALA A 53 6.74 -14.99 -19.91
CA ALA A 53 7.88 -14.13 -20.23
C ALA A 53 7.53 -12.65 -19.99
N ARG A 54 6.33 -12.23 -20.41
CA ARG A 54 5.81 -10.88 -20.18
C ARG A 54 5.64 -10.61 -18.68
N PHE A 55 5.09 -11.55 -17.93
CA PHE A 55 4.95 -11.41 -16.48
C PHE A 55 6.30 -11.16 -15.83
N ILE A 56 7.36 -11.90 -16.20
CA ILE A 56 8.72 -11.71 -15.65
C ILE A 56 9.28 -10.33 -16.02
N ALA A 57 9.17 -9.92 -17.30
CA ALA A 57 9.68 -8.63 -17.77
C ALA A 57 8.97 -7.46 -17.07
N GLU A 58 7.64 -7.43 -17.08
CA GLU A 58 6.83 -6.41 -16.41
C GLU A 58 7.04 -6.43 -14.90
N ALA A 59 7.31 -7.62 -14.34
CA ALA A 59 7.59 -7.73 -12.92
C ALA A 59 8.89 -7.01 -12.54
N ARG A 60 9.94 -7.13 -13.36
CA ARG A 60 11.20 -6.42 -13.11
C ARG A 60 11.00 -4.90 -13.01
N ASP A 61 10.10 -4.35 -13.82
CA ASP A 61 9.80 -2.92 -13.85
C ASP A 61 8.85 -2.50 -12.70
N GLY A 62 7.83 -3.30 -12.42
CA GLY A 62 6.77 -2.94 -11.47
C GLY A 62 7.06 -3.25 -10.00
N TRP A 63 7.70 -4.38 -9.70
CA TRP A 63 7.87 -4.85 -8.32
C TRP A 63 8.78 -3.96 -7.45
N PRO A 64 9.94 -3.45 -7.92
CA PRO A 64 10.77 -2.58 -7.10
C PRO A 64 9.96 -1.38 -6.55
N HIS A 65 9.21 -0.72 -7.43
CA HIS A 65 8.36 0.42 -7.07
C HIS A 65 7.19 0.04 -6.17
N ALA A 66 6.57 -1.12 -6.40
CA ALA A 66 5.51 -1.61 -5.53
C ALA A 66 6.02 -1.86 -4.11
N ILE A 67 7.22 -2.44 -3.98
CA ILE A 67 7.86 -2.72 -2.69
C ILE A 67 8.30 -1.41 -1.99
N GLU A 68 8.91 -0.48 -2.71
CA GLU A 68 9.24 0.86 -2.17
C GLU A 68 8.01 1.58 -1.62
N ARG A 69 6.89 1.53 -2.37
CA ARG A 69 5.62 2.11 -1.91
C ARG A 69 5.07 1.42 -0.67
N ALA A 70 5.19 0.10 -0.57
CA ALA A 70 4.78 -0.65 0.60
C ALA A 70 5.61 -0.27 1.83
N LEU A 71 6.94 -0.23 1.70
CA LEU A 71 7.85 0.19 2.76
C LEU A 71 7.57 1.63 3.24
N SER A 72 7.33 2.56 2.31
CA SER A 72 6.96 3.94 2.65
C SER A 72 5.63 3.99 3.41
N ALA A 73 4.64 3.21 2.98
CA ALA A 73 3.34 3.17 3.65
C ALA A 73 3.45 2.56 5.06
N GLU A 74 4.26 1.52 5.25
CA GLU A 74 4.51 0.92 6.57
C GLU A 74 5.18 1.92 7.51
N ALA A 75 6.17 2.68 7.02
CA ALA A 75 6.84 3.73 7.79
C ALA A 75 5.87 4.86 8.17
N ASP A 76 4.97 5.26 7.26
CA ASP A 76 3.95 6.26 7.55
C ASP A 76 2.92 5.80 8.57
N VAL A 77 2.46 4.54 8.48
CA VAL A 77 1.54 3.96 9.47
C VAL A 77 2.19 3.95 10.86
N GLU A 78 3.45 3.55 10.95
CA GLU A 78 4.20 3.55 12.21
C GLU A 78 4.38 4.97 12.77
N ARG A 79 4.67 5.95 11.91
CA ARG A 79 4.77 7.36 12.30
C ARG A 79 3.43 7.90 12.81
N LEU A 80 2.34 7.61 12.10
CA LEU A 80 1.00 8.06 12.46
C LEU A 80 0.53 7.44 13.78
N ARG A 81 0.81 6.15 14.01
CA ARG A 81 0.55 5.47 15.29
C ARG A 81 1.24 6.21 16.45
N LYS A 82 2.53 6.52 16.32
CA LYS A 82 3.27 7.28 17.34
C LYS A 82 2.69 8.67 17.60
N ILE A 83 2.19 9.35 16.56
CA ILE A 83 1.54 10.65 16.72
C ILE A 83 0.21 10.49 17.49
N ILE A 84 -0.60 9.50 17.11
CA ILE A 84 -1.86 9.20 17.79
C ILE A 84 -1.61 8.87 19.26
N ASP A 85 -0.63 8.03 19.57
CA ASP A 85 -0.30 7.65 20.95
C ASP A 85 0.11 8.87 21.78
N ARG A 86 0.91 9.78 21.20
CA ARG A 86 1.30 11.04 21.87
C ARG A 86 0.12 11.97 22.10
N ILE A 87 -0.75 12.13 21.10
CA ILE A 87 -1.96 12.95 21.23
C ILE A 87 -2.86 12.34 22.30
N TYR A 88 -3.04 11.03 22.31
CA TYR A 88 -3.87 10.33 23.29
C TYR A 88 -3.33 10.54 24.71
N ALA A 89 -2.02 10.36 24.92
CA ALA A 89 -1.39 10.61 26.22
C ALA A 89 -1.55 12.06 26.68
N TYR A 90 -1.30 13.02 25.78
CA TYR A 90 -1.46 14.45 26.07
C TYR A 90 -2.91 14.79 26.43
N VAL A 91 -3.87 14.29 25.65
CA VAL A 91 -5.30 14.50 25.92
C VAL A 91 -5.66 13.85 27.25
N GLN A 92 -5.23 12.63 27.56
CA GLN A 92 -5.51 12.00 28.85
C GLN A 92 -4.98 12.79 30.03
N GLU A 93 -3.71 13.23 29.97
CA GLU A 93 -3.09 14.06 31.01
C GLU A 93 -3.88 15.35 31.23
N LYS A 94 -4.17 16.10 30.16
CA LYS A 94 -4.92 17.37 30.25
C LYS A 94 -6.37 17.17 30.67
N TRP A 95 -6.97 16.06 30.25
CA TRP A 95 -8.32 15.68 30.62
C TRP A 95 -8.39 15.39 32.12
N GLU A 96 -7.38 14.77 32.73
CA GLU A 96 -7.34 14.48 34.19
C GLU A 96 -7.11 15.72 35.06
N GLU A 97 -6.47 16.76 34.52
CA GLU A 97 -6.17 18.00 35.24
C GLU A 97 -7.36 18.98 35.32
N GLU A 98 -8.39 18.82 34.48
CA GLU A 98 -9.47 19.81 34.39
C GLU A 98 -10.61 19.56 35.39
N PRO A 99 -10.92 20.49 36.31
CA PRO A 99 -11.99 20.33 37.31
C PRO A 99 -13.42 20.42 36.72
N GLU A 100 -13.58 20.87 35.47
CA GLU A 100 -14.88 21.03 34.79
C GLU A 100 -15.21 19.88 33.82
N ARG A 101 -14.48 18.76 33.93
CA ARG A 101 -14.55 17.59 33.04
C ARG A 101 -15.97 17.09 32.77
N GLU A 102 -16.82 17.01 33.80
CA GLU A 102 -18.22 16.58 33.62
C GLU A 102 -19.06 17.58 32.83
N ALA A 103 -18.78 18.88 32.97
CA ALA A 103 -19.47 19.92 32.22
C ALA A 103 -19.08 19.90 30.74
N GLN A 104 -17.80 19.69 30.42
CA GLN A 104 -17.36 19.54 29.02
C GLN A 104 -17.88 18.24 28.38
N ILE A 105 -17.91 17.12 29.12
CA ILE A 105 -18.51 15.86 28.64
C ILE A 105 -20.01 16.05 28.36
N ALA A 106 -20.73 16.70 29.27
CA ALA A 106 -22.15 17.00 29.10
C ALA A 106 -22.37 17.90 27.87
N TYR A 107 -21.54 18.92 27.69
CA TYR A 107 -21.60 19.83 26.54
C TYR A 107 -21.34 19.11 25.20
N CYS A 108 -20.31 18.27 25.12
CA CYS A 108 -20.02 17.48 23.92
C CYS A 108 -21.15 16.49 23.60
N ARG A 109 -21.77 15.85 24.59
CA ARG A 109 -22.93 14.98 24.37
C ARG A 109 -24.12 15.74 23.79
N VAL A 110 -24.43 16.90 24.33
CA VAL A 110 -25.51 17.76 23.82
C VAL A 110 -25.23 18.19 22.38
N LEU A 111 -23.99 18.59 22.05
CA LEU A 111 -23.62 18.93 20.68
C LEU A 111 -23.77 17.75 19.70
N PHE A 112 -23.34 16.55 20.09
CA PHE A 112 -23.52 15.36 19.25
C PHE A 112 -24.99 14.99 19.06
N GLU A 113 -25.83 15.15 20.08
CA GLU A 113 -27.27 14.91 19.97
C GLU A 113 -27.93 15.93 19.04
N ILE A 114 -27.53 17.20 19.11
CA ILE A 114 -28.00 18.25 18.18
C ILE A 114 -27.61 17.91 16.74
N GLU A 115 -26.32 17.63 16.46
CA GLU A 115 -25.88 17.28 15.10
C GLU A 115 -26.57 16.02 14.57
N ARG A 116 -26.85 15.04 15.44
CA ARG A 116 -27.57 13.81 15.08
C ARG A 116 -29.01 14.12 14.68
N SER A 117 -29.70 14.96 15.46
CA SER A 117 -31.08 15.37 15.18
C SER A 117 -31.17 16.22 13.91
N GLU A 118 -30.25 17.15 13.68
CA GLU A 118 -30.21 17.96 12.46
C GLU A 118 -30.00 17.11 11.20
N ARG A 119 -29.16 16.06 11.27
CA ARG A 119 -29.00 15.10 10.16
C ARG A 119 -30.25 14.23 9.94
N GLU A 120 -30.97 13.88 11.01
CA GLU A 120 -32.22 13.12 10.93
C GLU A 120 -33.37 13.96 10.33
N GLU A 121 -33.44 15.26 10.65
CA GLU A 121 -34.43 16.20 10.08
C GLU A 121 -34.17 16.48 8.59
N VAL A 122 -32.92 16.76 8.20
CA VAL A 122 -32.57 16.96 6.77
C VAL A 122 -32.89 15.72 5.93
N SER A 123 -32.71 14.51 6.49
CA SER A 123 -33.06 13.25 5.83
C SER A 123 -34.57 13.03 5.64
N LEU A 124 -35.43 13.71 6.41
CA LEU A 124 -36.89 13.59 6.33
C LEU A 124 -37.48 14.59 5.33
N ASP A 125 -36.91 15.79 5.25
CA ASP A 125 -37.31 16.81 4.27
C ASP A 125 -36.93 16.44 2.82
N ASP A 126 -35.82 15.71 2.61
CA ASP A 126 -35.42 15.18 1.29
C ASP A 126 -36.34 14.06 0.75
N LYS A 127 -37.31 13.58 1.54
CA LYS A 127 -38.26 12.50 1.18
C LYS A 127 -39.71 12.98 0.98
N ALA A 128 -39.99 14.27 1.10
CA ALA A 128 -41.30 14.88 0.86
C ALA A 128 -41.40 15.52 -0.54
#